data_AF-A0A1F3BHJ4-F1
#
_entry.id   AF-A0A1F3BHJ4-F1
#
_cell.length_a   1.000
_cell.length_b   1.000
_cell.length_c   1.000
_cell.angle_alpha   90.00
_cell.angle_beta   90.00
_cell.angle_gamma   90.00
#
_symmetry.space_group_name_H-M   'P 1'
#
loop_
_entity.id
_entity.type
_entity.pdbx_description
1 polymer ?
#
loop_
_entity_poly.entity_id
_entity_poly.type
_entity_poly.pdbx_seq_one_letter_code
_entity_poly.pdbx_strand_id
1 'polypeptide(L)'
;MAEKSTRSIGDPSPIVTVVTWAAVSLFLILVALLTAPVSEFFGGSSLAIIGATHGLLATLGVVVGTVASYLGYRLFTGKIKAFGDLKILAAVSTLIAAATVVFGNWIYIAYRAPGGPRAFFMENNPEIHEVFFEFKEFIALFPIPLAVATTYVIWRYGDQLIENKALRTWVGIAFAVAWAGLMIAYLLGAGITKLRSV
;
A
#
# COMPACT_ATOMS: atom_id res chain seq x y z
N MET A 1 22.74 6.48 -29.29
CA MET A 1 22.85 5.01 -29.34
C MET A 1 21.66 4.46 -28.57
N ALA A 2 20.66 3.88 -29.25
CA ALA A 2 19.47 3.37 -28.58
C ALA A 2 19.83 2.04 -27.90
N GLU A 3 19.81 2.04 -26.56
CA GLU A 3 20.05 0.86 -25.74
C GLU A 3 18.90 -0.14 -25.99
N LYS A 4 19.22 -1.22 -26.70
CA LYS A 4 18.26 -2.27 -27.00
C LYS A 4 18.05 -3.06 -25.71
N SER A 5 17.03 -2.68 -24.94
CA SER A 5 16.63 -3.35 -23.70
C SER A 5 16.42 -4.84 -23.98
N THR A 6 17.38 -5.66 -23.57
CA THR A 6 17.29 -7.12 -23.64
C THR A 6 16.36 -7.57 -22.53
N ARG A 7 15.05 -7.54 -22.78
CA ARG A 7 14.11 -8.19 -21.87
C ARG A 7 14.53 -9.65 -21.70
N SER A 8 14.76 -10.04 -20.45
CA SER A 8 14.92 -11.43 -20.05
C SER A 8 13.77 -12.24 -20.64
N ILE A 9 14.05 -13.44 -21.17
CA ILE A 9 13.10 -14.35 -21.85
C ILE A 9 11.88 -14.72 -20.97
N GLY A 10 11.84 -14.33 -19.69
CA GLY A 10 10.71 -14.51 -18.78
C GLY A 10 10.06 -13.24 -18.22
N ASP A 11 10.41 -12.05 -18.68
CA ASP A 11 9.81 -10.79 -18.19
C ASP A 11 8.55 -10.45 -19.00
N PRO A 12 7.35 -10.42 -18.38
CA PRO A 12 6.13 -10.03 -19.09
C PRO A 12 6.23 -8.60 -19.62
N SER A 13 5.48 -8.31 -20.69
CA SER A 13 5.43 -6.95 -21.20
C SER A 13 4.70 -6.02 -20.22
N PRO A 14 5.07 -4.73 -20.11
CA PRO A 14 4.36 -3.73 -19.32
C PRO A 14 2.85 -3.71 -19.58
N ILE A 15 2.45 -3.94 -20.83
CA ILE A 15 1.03 -4.00 -21.21
C ILE A 15 0.35 -5.19 -20.53
N VAL A 16 0.98 -6.37 -20.56
CA VAL A 16 0.45 -7.57 -19.87
C VAL A 16 0.33 -7.30 -18.38
N THR A 17 1.36 -6.74 -17.75
CA THR A 17 1.33 -6.35 -16.33
C THR A 17 0.14 -5.46 -16.02
N VAL A 18 0.01 -4.34 -16.74
CA VAL A 18 -1.04 -3.35 -16.52
C VAL A 18 -2.42 -3.97 -16.73
N VAL A 19 -2.60 -4.76 -17.79
CA VAL A 19 -3.88 -5.41 -18.10
C VAL A 19 -4.24 -6.44 -17.03
N THR A 20 -3.31 -7.28 -16.58
CA THR A 20 -3.55 -8.26 -15.51
C THR A 20 -3.97 -7.57 -14.22
N TRP A 21 -3.26 -6.50 -13.82
CA TRP A 21 -3.58 -5.78 -12.59
C TRP A 21 -4.88 -4.97 -12.69
N ALA A 22 -5.19 -4.42 -13.86
CA ALA A 22 -6.49 -3.81 -14.11
C ALA A 22 -7.62 -4.83 -14.01
N ALA A 23 -7.45 -6.03 -14.58
CA ALA A 23 -8.43 -7.10 -14.53
C ALA A 23 -8.66 -7.62 -13.10
N VAL A 24 -7.59 -7.85 -12.32
CA VAL A 24 -7.69 -8.26 -10.91
C VAL A 24 -8.40 -7.19 -10.09
N SER A 25 -8.03 -5.92 -10.27
CA SER A 25 -8.66 -4.80 -9.55
C SER A 25 -10.14 -4.69 -9.89
N LEU A 26 -10.49 -4.78 -11.18
CA LEU A 26 -11.87 -4.76 -11.65
C LEU A 26 -12.67 -5.92 -11.05
N PHE A 27 -12.12 -7.15 -11.04
CA PHE A 27 -12.76 -8.31 -10.44
C PHE A 27 -13.04 -8.09 -8.95
N LEU A 28 -12.07 -7.58 -8.18
CA LEU A 28 -12.25 -7.30 -6.75
C LEU A 28 -13.31 -6.23 -6.50
N ILE A 29 -13.33 -5.16 -7.32
CA ILE A 29 -14.38 -4.14 -7.26
C ILE A 29 -15.75 -4.77 -7.55
N LEU A 30 -15.84 -5.64 -8.57
CA LEU A 30 -17.08 -6.31 -8.96
C LEU A 30 -17.59 -7.22 -7.84
N VAL A 31 -16.72 -8.02 -7.22
CA VAL A 31 -17.05 -8.85 -6.05
C VAL A 31 -17.54 -7.97 -4.90
N ALA A 32 -16.87 -6.85 -4.61
CA ALA A 32 -17.29 -5.94 -3.55
C ALA A 32 -18.70 -5.39 -3.83
N LEU A 33 -18.94 -4.86 -5.04
CA LEU A 33 -20.24 -4.30 -5.44
C LEU A 33 -21.38 -5.34 -5.49
N LEU A 34 -21.07 -6.62 -5.74
CA LEU A 34 -22.05 -7.69 -5.77
C LEU A 34 -22.34 -8.30 -4.39
N THR A 35 -21.40 -8.20 -3.44
CA THR A 35 -21.53 -8.84 -2.11
C THR A 35 -22.03 -7.89 -1.03
N ALA A 36 -22.02 -6.58 -1.26
CA ALA A 36 -22.62 -5.60 -0.35
C ALA A 36 -23.31 -4.45 -1.11
N PRO A 37 -24.45 -3.94 -0.61
CA PRO A 37 -25.13 -2.79 -1.20
C PRO A 37 -24.18 -1.58 -1.29
N VAL A 38 -24.24 -0.84 -2.39
CA VAL A 38 -23.43 0.38 -2.58
C VAL A 38 -23.64 1.39 -1.44
N SER A 39 -24.85 1.46 -0.89
CA SER A 39 -25.19 2.29 0.27
C SER A 39 -24.42 1.90 1.54
N GLU A 40 -24.07 0.62 1.71
CA GLU A 40 -23.26 0.12 2.83
C GLU A 40 -21.78 0.48 2.66
N PHE A 41 -21.30 0.66 1.42
CA PHE A 41 -19.92 1.07 1.15
C PHE A 41 -19.68 2.55 1.40
N PHE A 42 -20.59 3.42 0.93
CA PHE A 42 -20.33 4.86 0.90
C PHE A 42 -20.96 5.61 2.07
N GLY A 43 -21.88 4.98 2.82
CA GLY A 43 -22.63 5.62 3.88
C GLY A 43 -23.44 6.84 3.41
N GLY A 44 -24.13 7.49 4.34
CA GLY A 44 -24.94 8.68 4.04
C GLY A 44 -24.16 10.00 4.09
N SER A 45 -22.84 10.00 4.31
CA SER A 45 -22.04 11.20 4.57
C SER A 45 -20.76 11.28 3.75
N SER A 46 -20.24 12.48 3.55
CA SER A 46 -18.95 12.70 2.87
C SER A 46 -17.78 12.03 3.62
N LEU A 47 -17.85 11.99 4.96
CA LEU A 47 -16.83 11.34 5.79
C LEU A 47 -16.83 9.81 5.58
N ALA A 48 -18.01 9.21 5.42
CA ALA A 48 -18.12 7.79 5.12
C ALA A 48 -17.51 7.44 3.76
N ILE A 49 -17.72 8.27 2.73
CA ILE A 49 -17.07 8.10 1.41
C ILE A 49 -15.54 8.18 1.53
N ILE A 50 -15.02 9.15 2.28
CA ILE A 50 -13.58 9.31 2.53
C ILE A 50 -13.03 8.09 3.28
N GLY A 51 -13.73 7.64 4.33
CA GLY A 51 -13.44 6.43 5.09
C GLY A 51 -13.34 5.18 4.23
N ALA A 52 -14.35 4.95 3.41
CA ALA A 52 -14.42 3.84 2.47
C ALA A 52 -13.28 3.89 1.44
N THR A 53 -13.00 5.08 0.91
CA THR A 53 -11.89 5.29 -0.06
C THR A 53 -10.55 4.99 0.57
N HIS A 54 -10.29 5.46 1.80
CA HIS A 54 -9.08 5.12 2.55
C HIS A 54 -8.94 3.61 2.77
N GLY A 55 -10.01 2.95 3.23
CA GLY A 55 -10.03 1.50 3.45
C GLY A 55 -9.79 0.69 2.18
N LEU A 56 -10.38 1.11 1.05
CA LEU A 56 -10.16 0.51 -0.26
C LEU A 56 -8.72 0.67 -0.72
N LEU A 57 -8.14 1.87 -0.60
CA LEU A 57 -6.76 2.14 -0.97
C LEU A 57 -5.77 1.38 -0.08
N ALA A 58 -6.04 1.27 1.23
CA ALA A 58 -5.26 0.46 2.15
C ALA A 58 -5.29 -1.03 1.76
N THR A 59 -6.47 -1.55 1.40
CA THR A 59 -6.66 -2.92 0.93
C THR A 59 -5.90 -3.17 -0.37
N LEU A 60 -6.03 -2.27 -1.34
CA LEU A 60 -5.28 -2.35 -2.60
C LEU A 60 -3.77 -2.27 -2.34
N GLY A 61 -3.35 -1.43 -1.39
CA GLY A 61 -1.98 -1.34 -0.92
C GLY A 61 -1.45 -2.68 -0.42
N VAL A 62 -2.23 -3.43 0.37
CA VAL A 62 -1.87 -4.78 0.82
C VAL A 62 -1.72 -5.74 -0.36
N VAL A 63 -2.68 -5.75 -1.30
CA VAL A 63 -2.64 -6.67 -2.45
C VAL A 63 -1.44 -6.39 -3.36
N VAL A 64 -1.31 -5.14 -3.82
CA VAL A 64 -0.21 -4.71 -4.71
C VAL A 64 1.12 -4.80 -3.99
N GLY A 65 1.19 -4.30 -2.75
CA GLY A 65 2.39 -4.30 -1.93
C GLY A 65 2.89 -5.70 -1.61
N THR A 66 2.01 -6.69 -1.44
CA THR A 66 2.40 -8.08 -1.24
C THR A 66 3.06 -8.66 -2.48
N VAL A 67 2.51 -8.43 -3.67
CA VAL A 67 3.13 -8.92 -4.91
C VAL A 67 4.42 -8.17 -5.22
N ALA A 68 4.45 -6.85 -5.05
CA ALA A 68 5.65 -6.04 -5.19
C ALA A 68 6.76 -6.54 -4.25
N SER A 69 6.42 -6.85 -2.99
CA SER A 69 7.37 -7.35 -2.00
C SER A 69 7.85 -8.77 -2.30
N TYR A 70 6.98 -9.63 -2.82
CA TYR A 70 7.38 -10.94 -3.32
C TYR A 70 8.40 -10.82 -4.47
N LEU A 71 8.15 -9.92 -5.43
CA LEU A 71 9.12 -9.64 -6.49
C LEU A 71 10.40 -8.98 -5.94
N GLY A 72 10.29 -8.12 -4.94
CA GLY A 72 11.41 -7.57 -4.18
C GLY A 72 12.27 -8.66 -3.52
N TYR A 73 11.65 -9.68 -2.93
CA TYR A 73 12.33 -10.86 -2.40
C TYR A 73 13.00 -11.69 -3.50
N ARG A 74 12.35 -11.83 -4.66
CA ARG A 74 12.96 -12.48 -5.83
C ARG A 74 14.17 -11.69 -6.35
N LEU A 75 14.12 -10.36 -6.33
CA LEU A 75 15.24 -9.49 -6.63
C LEU A 75 16.38 -9.67 -5.61
N PHE A 76 16.06 -9.64 -4.31
CA PHE A 76 17.00 -9.86 -3.20
C PHE A 76 17.77 -11.18 -3.36
N THR A 77 17.08 -12.27 -3.68
CA THR A 77 17.67 -13.60 -3.86
C THR A 77 18.37 -13.81 -5.22
N GLY A 78 18.35 -12.81 -6.11
CA GLY A 78 18.90 -12.92 -7.46
C GLY A 78 18.12 -13.85 -8.40
N LYS A 79 16.84 -14.12 -8.07
CA LYS A 79 15.95 -15.03 -8.82
C LYS A 79 14.82 -14.29 -9.54
N ILE A 80 14.93 -12.96 -9.69
CA ILE A 80 13.91 -12.16 -10.37
C ILE A 80 13.85 -12.52 -11.85
N LYS A 81 12.63 -12.73 -12.35
CA LYS A 81 12.35 -12.95 -13.78
C LYS A 81 11.46 -11.86 -14.36
N ALA A 82 10.54 -11.34 -13.54
CA ALA A 82 9.63 -10.26 -13.88
C ALA A 82 10.10 -8.92 -13.31
N PHE A 83 11.24 -8.40 -13.78
CA PHE A 83 11.79 -7.15 -13.26
C PHE A 83 10.98 -5.94 -13.74
N GLY A 84 10.47 -5.96 -14.96
CA GLY A 84 9.53 -4.97 -15.47
C GLY A 84 8.30 -4.81 -14.59
N ASP A 85 7.72 -5.93 -14.13
CA ASP A 85 6.61 -5.93 -13.18
C ASP A 85 6.96 -5.23 -11.88
N LEU A 86 8.13 -5.55 -11.32
CA LEU A 86 8.61 -4.91 -10.09
C LEU A 86 8.73 -3.40 -10.25
N LYS A 87 9.23 -2.91 -11.39
CA LYS A 87 9.32 -1.45 -11.67
C LYS A 87 7.94 -0.79 -11.62
N ILE A 88 6.97 -1.37 -12.34
CA ILE A 88 5.61 -0.83 -12.41
C ILE A 88 4.94 -0.90 -11.04
N LEU A 89 5.02 -2.05 -10.38
CA LEU A 89 4.37 -2.27 -9.09
C LEU A 89 4.99 -1.44 -7.96
N ALA A 90 6.28 -1.12 -8.01
CA ALA A 90 6.90 -0.17 -7.07
C ALA A 90 6.28 1.22 -7.21
N ALA A 91 6.15 1.73 -8.45
CA ALA A 91 5.55 3.02 -8.71
C ALA A 91 4.06 3.06 -8.31
N VAL A 92 3.30 2.01 -8.69
CA VAL A 92 1.89 1.88 -8.32
C VAL A 92 1.73 1.80 -6.79
N SER A 93 2.56 1.01 -6.10
CA SER A 93 2.55 0.93 -4.63
C SER A 93 2.82 2.29 -3.98
N THR A 94 3.74 3.08 -4.54
CA THR A 94 4.06 4.42 -4.04
C THR A 94 2.87 5.37 -4.19
N LEU A 95 2.21 5.37 -5.35
CA LEU A 95 1.03 6.19 -5.59
C LEU A 95 -0.14 5.80 -4.69
N ILE A 96 -0.38 4.50 -4.52
CA ILE A 96 -1.40 3.99 -3.60
C ILE A 96 -1.07 4.41 -2.17
N ALA A 97 0.16 4.21 -1.70
CA ALA A 97 0.56 4.59 -0.35
C ALA A 97 0.36 6.09 -0.08
N ALA A 98 0.77 6.94 -1.03
CA ALA A 98 0.56 8.38 -0.96
C ALA A 98 -0.94 8.74 -0.90
N ALA A 99 -1.76 8.15 -1.77
CA ALA A 99 -3.21 8.36 -1.76
C ALA A 99 -3.84 7.89 -0.44
N THR A 100 -3.50 6.69 0.04
CA THR A 100 -3.99 6.14 1.32
C THR A 100 -3.74 7.10 2.47
N VAL A 101 -2.54 7.70 2.55
CA VAL A 101 -2.21 8.67 3.61
C VAL A 101 -2.94 10.00 3.44
N VAL A 102 -3.13 10.50 2.22
CA VAL A 102 -3.96 11.70 1.98
C VAL A 102 -5.37 11.50 2.52
N PHE A 103 -6.03 10.38 2.17
CA PHE A 103 -7.37 10.09 2.69
C PHE A 103 -7.37 9.77 4.19
N GLY A 104 -6.32 9.13 4.70
CA GLY A 104 -6.14 8.86 6.14
C GLY A 104 -6.07 10.15 6.96
N ASN A 105 -5.30 11.13 6.49
CA ASN A 105 -5.20 12.46 7.11
C ASN A 105 -6.53 13.21 7.06
N TRP A 106 -7.36 12.98 6.05
CA TRP A 106 -8.69 13.60 6.00
C TRP A 106 -9.62 13.04 7.07
N ILE A 107 -9.62 11.72 7.27
CA ILE A 107 -10.37 11.06 8.36
C ILE A 107 -9.83 11.51 9.72
N TYR A 108 -8.52 11.74 9.82
CA TYR A 108 -7.87 12.21 11.04
C TYR A 108 -8.43 13.56 11.55
N ILE A 109 -8.90 14.43 10.65
CA ILE A 109 -9.54 15.71 11.03
C ILE A 109 -10.79 15.45 11.87
N ALA A 110 -11.68 14.57 11.41
CA ALA A 110 -12.89 14.21 12.15
C ALA A 110 -12.57 13.46 13.45
N TYR A 111 -11.55 12.58 13.41
CA TYR A 111 -11.06 11.88 14.58
C TYR A 111 -10.64 12.84 15.72
N ARG A 112 -9.95 13.93 15.37
CA ARG A 112 -9.40 14.93 16.30
C ARG A 112 -10.36 16.05 16.67
N ALA A 113 -11.50 16.17 16.00
CA ALA A 113 -12.47 17.23 16.27
C ALA A 113 -12.99 17.19 17.72
N PRO A 114 -13.43 18.32 18.30
CA PRO A 114 -14.05 18.34 19.61
C PRO A 114 -15.24 17.37 19.69
N GLY A 115 -15.26 16.51 20.71
CA GLY A 115 -16.28 15.45 20.86
C GLY A 115 -16.13 14.27 19.87
N GLY A 116 -15.09 14.27 19.02
CA GLY A 116 -14.79 13.20 18.08
C GLY A 116 -14.29 11.92 18.76
N PRO A 117 -14.08 10.83 17.98
CA PRO A 117 -13.71 9.52 18.51
C PRO A 117 -12.48 9.55 19.42
N ARG A 118 -11.51 10.44 19.20
CA ARG A 118 -10.36 10.58 20.10
C ARG A 118 -10.78 10.90 21.53
N ALA A 119 -11.71 11.84 21.73
CA ALA A 119 -12.13 12.25 23.06
C ALA A 119 -12.72 11.05 23.83
N PHE A 120 -13.55 10.25 23.14
CA PHE A 120 -14.09 9.02 23.70
C PHE A 120 -12.99 8.03 24.11
N PHE A 121 -12.00 7.74 23.25
CA PHE A 121 -10.95 6.79 23.58
C PHE A 121 -10.05 7.29 24.72
N MET A 122 -9.73 8.59 24.75
CA MET A 122 -8.95 9.15 25.85
C MET A 122 -9.64 9.03 27.21
N GLU A 123 -10.97 9.14 27.23
CA GLU A 123 -11.76 9.04 28.46
C GLU A 123 -12.02 7.58 28.88
N ASN A 124 -12.23 6.69 27.91
CA ASN A 124 -12.74 5.34 28.20
C ASN A 124 -11.69 4.24 28.06
N ASN A 125 -10.73 4.37 27.13
CA ASN A 125 -9.74 3.33 26.80
C ASN A 125 -8.45 3.97 26.23
N PRO A 126 -7.63 4.66 27.05
CA PRO A 126 -6.46 5.40 26.57
C PRO A 126 -5.40 4.50 25.94
N GLU A 127 -5.27 3.24 26.37
CA GLU A 127 -4.31 2.29 25.77
C GLU A 127 -4.71 1.93 24.33
N ILE A 128 -6.01 1.88 24.04
CA ILE A 128 -6.51 1.70 22.67
C ILE A 128 -6.14 2.89 21.80
N HIS A 129 -6.23 4.13 22.33
CA HIS A 129 -5.77 5.32 21.60
C HIS A 129 -4.29 5.22 21.26
N GLU A 130 -3.45 4.90 22.24
CA GLU A 130 -2.00 4.85 22.07
C GLU A 130 -1.59 3.81 21.02
N VAL A 131 -2.16 2.60 21.05
CA VAL A 131 -1.75 1.52 20.14
C VAL A 131 -2.43 1.64 18.77
N PHE A 132 -3.77 1.74 18.75
CA PHE A 132 -4.52 1.64 17.50
C PHE A 132 -4.58 2.95 16.73
N PHE A 133 -4.33 4.10 17.38
CA PHE A 133 -4.28 5.39 16.70
C PHE A 133 -2.87 5.94 16.66
N GLU A 134 -2.24 6.27 17.80
CA GLU A 134 -0.93 6.95 17.78
C GLU A 134 0.17 6.08 17.15
N PHE A 135 0.46 4.89 17.69
CA PHE A 135 1.47 3.99 17.15
C PHE A 135 1.16 3.60 15.70
N LYS A 136 -0.10 3.22 15.42
CA LYS A 136 -0.55 2.88 14.06
C LYS A 136 -0.29 4.02 13.08
N GLU A 137 -0.59 5.26 13.43
CA GLU A 137 -0.39 6.42 12.57
C GLU A 137 1.09 6.62 12.23
N PHE A 138 1.99 6.50 13.22
CA PHE A 138 3.43 6.61 12.98
C PHE A 138 3.94 5.48 12.08
N ILE A 139 3.59 4.23 12.37
CA ILE A 139 4.05 3.10 11.56
C ILE A 139 3.43 3.12 10.16
N ALA A 140 2.22 3.66 9.99
CA ALA A 140 1.56 3.80 8.69
C ALA A 140 2.21 4.86 7.77
N LEU A 141 2.92 5.84 8.33
CA LEU A 141 3.66 6.83 7.55
C LEU A 141 5.02 6.32 7.06
N PHE A 142 5.61 5.35 7.76
CA PHE A 142 6.93 4.80 7.45
C PHE A 142 7.05 4.14 6.06
N PRO A 143 6.03 3.44 5.53
CA PRO A 143 6.06 2.88 4.18
C PRO A 143 6.25 3.90 3.06
N ILE A 144 5.79 5.15 3.19
CA ILE A 144 5.87 6.16 2.12
C ILE A 144 7.31 6.50 1.72
N PRO A 145 8.19 6.99 2.63
CA PRO A 145 9.55 7.34 2.26
C PRO A 145 10.32 6.13 1.71
N LEU A 146 10.07 4.93 2.24
CA LEU A 146 10.65 3.70 1.72
C LEU A 146 10.14 3.36 0.32
N ALA A 147 8.83 3.46 0.06
CA ALA A 147 8.25 3.20 -1.26
C ALA A 147 8.76 4.19 -2.32
N VAL A 148 8.85 5.48 -1.97
CA VAL A 148 9.44 6.51 -2.84
C VAL A 148 10.90 6.20 -3.13
N ALA A 149 11.70 5.90 -2.10
CA ALA A 149 13.13 5.62 -2.26
C ALA A 149 13.38 4.35 -3.08
N THR A 150 12.64 3.26 -2.82
CA THR A 150 12.77 2.02 -3.60
C THR A 150 12.32 2.21 -5.04
N THR A 151 11.22 2.91 -5.28
CA THR A 151 10.75 3.24 -6.63
C THR A 151 11.80 4.04 -7.38
N TYR A 152 12.35 5.09 -6.76
CA TYR A 152 13.42 5.88 -7.36
C TYR A 152 14.62 5.00 -7.72
N VAL A 153 15.13 4.20 -6.79
CA VAL A 153 16.30 3.33 -7.03
C VAL A 153 16.02 2.33 -8.15
N ILE A 154 14.86 1.65 -8.13
CA ILE A 154 14.46 0.68 -9.15
C ILE A 154 14.38 1.31 -10.54
N TRP A 155 13.79 2.50 -10.65
CA TRP A 155 13.66 3.19 -11.93
C TRP A 155 14.97 3.82 -12.40
N ARG A 156 15.78 4.35 -11.49
CA ARG A 156 17.03 5.04 -11.79
C ARG A 156 18.15 4.10 -12.21
N TYR A 157 18.27 2.95 -11.54
CA TYR A 157 19.35 1.99 -11.77
C TYR A 157 18.94 0.84 -12.70
N GLY A 158 17.65 0.55 -12.83
CA GLY A 158 17.14 -0.43 -13.78
C GLY A 158 17.85 -1.78 -13.66
N ASP A 159 18.28 -2.34 -14.78
CA ASP A 159 18.87 -3.69 -14.83
C ASP A 159 20.20 -3.79 -14.06
N GLN A 160 20.88 -2.67 -13.78
CA GLN A 160 22.09 -2.65 -12.93
C GLN A 160 21.82 -3.17 -11.52
N LEU A 161 20.58 -3.09 -11.04
CA LEU A 161 20.17 -3.70 -9.76
C LEU A 161 20.31 -5.22 -9.77
N ILE A 162 20.06 -5.87 -10.91
CA ILE A 162 20.10 -7.33 -11.00
C ILE A 162 21.53 -7.84 -10.73
N GLU A 163 22.52 -7.12 -11.23
CA GLU A 163 23.94 -7.45 -11.13
C GLU A 163 24.57 -6.94 -9.82
N ASN A 164 24.14 -5.77 -9.34
CA ASN A 164 24.69 -5.18 -8.11
C ASN A 164 24.04 -5.75 -6.86
N LYS A 165 24.72 -6.73 -6.23
CA LYS A 165 24.27 -7.41 -5.01
C LYS A 165 23.92 -6.43 -3.88
N ALA A 166 24.73 -5.41 -3.64
CA ALA A 166 24.48 -4.46 -2.56
C ALA A 166 23.20 -3.65 -2.80
N LEU A 167 23.00 -3.14 -4.02
CA LEU A 167 21.80 -2.39 -4.38
C LEU A 167 20.53 -3.25 -4.31
N ARG A 168 20.54 -4.46 -4.88
CA ARG A 168 19.35 -5.35 -4.78
C ARG A 168 19.07 -5.81 -3.35
N THR A 169 20.12 -5.98 -2.53
CA THR A 169 19.95 -6.29 -1.11
C THR A 169 19.26 -5.14 -0.38
N TRP A 170 19.70 -3.90 -0.60
CA TRP A 170 19.07 -2.72 -0.02
C TRP A 170 17.61 -2.58 -0.44
N VAL A 171 17.31 -2.70 -1.75
CA VAL A 171 15.92 -2.64 -2.26
C VAL A 171 15.05 -3.74 -1.65
N GLY A 172 15.55 -4.97 -1.58
CA GLY A 172 14.83 -6.09 -0.98
C GLY A 172 14.48 -5.88 0.49
N ILE A 173 15.44 -5.39 1.29
CA ILE A 173 15.22 -5.05 2.70
C ILE A 173 14.20 -3.92 2.83
N ALA A 174 14.34 -2.87 2.02
CA ALA A 174 13.41 -1.75 2.06
C ALA A 174 11.97 -2.15 1.72
N PHE A 175 11.76 -3.06 0.75
CA PHE A 175 10.44 -3.67 0.51
C PHE A 175 9.92 -4.44 1.70
N ALA A 176 10.76 -5.29 2.31
CA ALA A 176 10.35 -6.10 3.46
C ALA A 176 9.90 -5.22 4.64
N VAL A 177 10.67 -4.16 4.94
CA VAL A 177 10.35 -3.21 6.02
C VAL A 177 9.09 -2.39 5.70
N ALA A 178 8.97 -1.89 4.47
CA ALA A 178 7.77 -1.14 4.04
C ALA A 178 6.51 -2.01 4.10
N TRP A 179 6.61 -3.27 3.66
CA TRP A 179 5.50 -4.21 3.71
C TRP A 179 5.13 -4.61 5.14
N ALA A 180 6.10 -4.84 6.02
CA ALA A 180 5.84 -5.11 7.43
C ALA A 180 5.10 -3.93 8.09
N GLY A 181 5.56 -2.70 7.85
CA GLY A 181 4.88 -1.49 8.35
C GLY A 181 3.45 -1.35 7.81
N LEU A 182 3.25 -1.60 6.50
CA LEU A 182 1.93 -1.63 5.88
C LEU A 182 1.00 -2.67 6.53
N MET A 183 1.49 -3.90 6.74
CA MET A 183 0.69 -4.97 7.34
C MET A 183 0.29 -4.65 8.78
N ILE A 184 1.21 -4.12 9.59
CA ILE A 184 0.91 -3.67 10.96
C ILE A 184 -0.16 -2.58 10.91
N ALA A 185 0.03 -1.55 10.10
CA ALA A 185 -0.92 -0.44 9.96
C ALA A 185 -2.30 -0.91 9.50
N TYR A 186 -2.35 -1.80 8.51
CA TYR A 186 -3.59 -2.35 7.96
C TYR A 186 -4.34 -3.19 9.00
N LEU A 187 -3.65 -4.09 9.71
CA LEU A 187 -4.27 -4.96 10.72
C LEU A 187 -4.83 -4.14 11.89
N LEU A 188 -4.07 -3.17 12.39
CA LEU A 188 -4.55 -2.26 13.43
C LEU A 188 -5.72 -1.40 12.93
N GLY A 189 -5.64 -0.88 11.70
CA GLY A 189 -6.72 -0.11 11.08
C GLY A 189 -8.01 -0.93 10.93
N ALA A 190 -7.91 -2.17 10.46
CA ALA A 190 -9.03 -3.10 10.38
C ALA A 190 -9.61 -3.39 11.78
N GLY A 191 -8.76 -3.54 12.79
CA GLY A 191 -9.17 -3.69 14.19
C GLY A 191 -10.03 -2.53 14.70
N ILE A 192 -9.66 -1.27 14.40
CA ILE A 192 -10.43 -0.08 14.80
C ILE A 192 -11.87 -0.13 14.32
N THR A 193 -12.11 -0.62 13.09
CA THR A 193 -13.47 -0.72 12.53
C THR A 193 -14.40 -1.60 13.36
N LYS A 194 -13.85 -2.46 14.23
CA LYS A 194 -14.61 -3.32 15.16
C LYS A 194 -14.76 -2.74 16.56
N LEU A 195 -13.93 -1.76 16.93
CA LEU A 195 -13.96 -1.12 18.25
C LEU A 195 -14.95 0.04 18.28
N ARG A 196 -14.84 0.94 17.31
CA ARG A 196 -15.78 2.05 17.10
C ARG A 196 -15.55 2.64 15.71
N SER A 197 -16.57 2.60 14.84
CA SER A 197 -16.52 3.29 13.56
C SER A 197 -16.59 4.81 13.76
N VAL A 198 -15.92 5.54 12.87
CA VAL A 198 -16.08 6.99 12.71
C VAL A 198 -17.24 7.26 11.77
#